data_AF-M0N9X1-F1
#
_entry.id   AF-M0N9X1-F1
#
_cell.length_a   1.000
_cell.length_b   1.000
_cell.length_c   1.000
_cell.angle_alpha   90.00
_cell.angle_beta   90.00
_cell.angle_gamma   90.00
#
_symmetry.space_group_name_H-M   'P 1'
#
loop_
_entity.id
_entity.type
_entity.pdbx_description
1 polymer ?
#
loop_
_entity_poly.entity_id
_entity_poly.type
_entity_poly.pdbx_seq_one_letter_code
_entity_poly.pdbx_strand_id
1 'polypeptide(L)'
;MLFPYDESGDHTYVMRGMDFPLGIVFVGADGRINAIESAPAPGPNQDGNDIQRTGTGKYVLEVPRGWMESHEIGVGHRVTIDRS
;
A
#
# COMPACT_ATOMS: atom_id res chain seq x y z
N MET A 1 -4.74 2.00 -6.59
CA MET A 1 -6.10 1.75 -6.04
C MET A 1 -6.16 2.27 -4.62
N LEU A 2 -7.28 2.87 -4.18
CA LEU A 2 -7.43 3.42 -2.82
C LEU A 2 -8.44 2.58 -2.03
N PHE A 3 -8.04 2.19 -0.82
CA PHE A 3 -8.86 1.45 0.13
C PHE A 3 -9.06 2.28 1.40
N PRO A 4 -10.25 2.87 1.61
CA PRO A 4 -10.57 3.60 2.82
C PRO A 4 -11.12 2.66 3.91
N TYR A 5 -10.70 2.90 5.14
CA TYR A 5 -11.28 2.29 6.35
C TYR A 5 -11.96 3.35 7.22
N ASP A 6 -12.92 2.90 8.03
CA ASP A 6 -13.67 3.77 8.94
C ASP A 6 -12.78 4.31 10.05
N GLU A 7 -11.90 3.47 10.59
CA GLU A 7 -10.91 3.80 11.62
C GLU A 7 -9.49 3.46 11.17
N SER A 8 -8.50 4.04 11.85
CA SER A 8 -7.11 3.68 11.64
C SER A 8 -6.80 2.38 12.37
N GLY A 9 -6.13 1.44 11.69
CA GLY A 9 -5.73 0.17 12.28
C GLY A 9 -4.63 -0.51 11.48
N ASP A 10 -4.27 -1.72 11.93
CA ASP A 10 -3.33 -2.57 11.20
C ASP A 10 -4.05 -3.28 10.06
N HIS A 11 -3.47 -3.21 8.88
CA HIS A 11 -4.01 -3.83 7.68
C HIS A 11 -2.94 -4.69 7.01
N THR A 12 -3.32 -5.92 6.64
CA THR A 12 -2.45 -6.85 5.92
C THR A 12 -2.99 -7.07 4.51
N TYR A 13 -2.12 -6.86 3.53
CA TYR A 13 -2.40 -7.09 2.11
C TYR A 13 -1.58 -8.27 1.61
N VAL A 14 -2.20 -9.09 0.76
CA VAL A 14 -1.59 -10.24 0.09
C VAL A 14 -1.57 -10.01 -1.41
N MET A 15 -0.58 -10.57 -2.11
CA MET A 15 -0.48 -10.49 -3.58
C MET A 15 -1.25 -11.64 -4.26
N ARG A 16 -2.40 -12.04 -3.69
CA ARG A 16 -3.15 -13.23 -4.14
C ARG A 16 -3.58 -13.08 -5.60
N GLY A 17 -3.07 -13.95 -6.48
CA GLY A 17 -3.39 -13.97 -7.90
C GLY A 17 -3.01 -12.68 -8.65
N MET A 18 -2.05 -11.90 -8.13
CA MET A 18 -1.66 -10.62 -8.72
C MET A 18 -0.61 -10.80 -9.82
N ASP A 19 -0.83 -10.23 -11.01
CA ASP A 19 0.11 -10.43 -12.14
C ASP A 19 1.28 -9.43 -12.18
N PHE A 20 1.27 -8.41 -11.33
CA PHE A 20 2.27 -7.33 -11.35
C PHE A 20 2.68 -6.89 -9.94
N PRO A 21 3.92 -6.38 -9.78
CA PRO A 21 4.39 -5.93 -8.49
C PRO A 21 3.77 -4.58 -8.10
N LEU A 22 3.59 -4.37 -6.80
CA LEU A 22 2.94 -3.19 -6.24
C LEU A 22 3.80 -2.50 -5.17
N GLY A 23 3.60 -1.19 -5.04
CA GLY A 23 3.88 -0.45 -3.82
C GLY A 23 2.59 -0.30 -3.02
N ILE A 24 2.62 -0.65 -1.73
CA ILE A 24 1.49 -0.60 -0.80
C ILE A 24 1.80 0.48 0.22
N VAL A 25 1.02 1.56 0.19
CA VAL A 25 1.26 2.76 0.99
C VAL A 25 0.20 2.83 2.09
N PHE A 26 0.63 2.79 3.34
CA PHE A 26 -0.25 2.93 4.49
C PHE A 26 -0.28 4.40 4.93
N VAL A 27 -1.48 4.97 4.98
CA VAL A 27 -1.70 6.40 5.27
C VAL A 27 -2.57 6.53 6.52
N GLY A 28 -2.08 7.27 7.51
CA GLY A 28 -2.79 7.57 8.75
C GLY A 28 -4.03 8.42 8.56
N ALA A 29 -4.85 8.50 9.62
CA ALA A 29 -6.06 9.33 9.65
C ALA A 29 -5.79 10.84 9.47
N ASP A 30 -4.57 11.28 9.80
CA ASP A 30 -4.06 12.64 9.61
C ASP A 30 -3.54 12.91 8.18
N GLY A 31 -3.67 11.92 7.29
CA GLY A 31 -3.19 11.95 5.92
C GLY A 31 -1.68 11.75 5.78
N ARG A 32 -0.94 11.41 6.84
CA ARG A 32 0.50 11.15 6.75
C ARG A 32 0.77 9.73 6.28
N ILE A 33 1.77 9.56 5.42
CA ILE A 33 2.25 8.23 5.05
C ILE A 33 2.98 7.63 6.26
N ASN A 34 2.48 6.52 6.76
CA ASN A 34 3.05 5.79 7.89
C ASN A 34 4.09 4.76 7.41
N ALA A 35 3.81 4.09 6.30
CA ALA A 35 4.69 3.08 5.73
C ALA A 35 4.53 2.98 4.20
N ILE A 36 5.59 2.57 3.52
CA ILE A 36 5.60 2.24 2.10
C ILE A 36 6.26 0.88 1.96
N GLU A 37 5.49 -0.08 1.49
CA GLU A 37 5.93 -1.46 1.36
C GLU A 37 5.97 -1.87 -0.11
N SER A 38 7.05 -2.52 -0.54
CA SER A 38 7.16 -3.07 -1.89
C SER A 38 6.81 -4.55 -1.88
N ALA A 39 5.85 -4.96 -2.71
CA ALA A 39 5.45 -6.36 -2.89
C ALA A 39 5.72 -6.83 -4.33
N PRO A 40 6.45 -7.94 -4.53
CA PRO A 40 6.59 -8.55 -5.85
C PRO A 40 5.28 -9.25 -6.28
N ALA A 41 5.11 -9.47 -7.58
CA ALA A 41 4.11 -10.43 -8.06
C ALA A 41 4.50 -11.86 -7.59
N PRO A 42 3.54 -12.77 -7.42
CA PRO A 42 3.83 -14.18 -7.17
C PRO A 42 4.65 -14.80 -8.30
N GLY A 43 5.58 -15.69 -7.96
CA GLY A 43 6.33 -16.48 -8.94
C GLY A 43 5.47 -17.56 -9.63
N PRO A 44 6.02 -18.28 -10.63
CA PRO A 44 5.28 -19.22 -11.48
C PRO A 44 4.50 -20.35 -10.77
N ASN A 45 4.82 -20.64 -9.51
CA ASN A 45 4.17 -21.67 -8.69
C ASN A 45 3.72 -21.12 -7.33
N GLN A 46 3.48 -19.81 -7.23
CA GLN A 46 3.02 -19.16 -6.01
C GLN A 46 1.65 -18.55 -6.26
N ASP A 47 0.74 -18.72 -5.31
CA ASP A 47 -0.58 -18.10 -5.37
C ASP A 47 -0.59 -16.66 -4.81
N GLY A 48 0.49 -16.24 -4.14
CA GLY A 48 0.68 -14.92 -3.57
C GLY A 48 0.21 -14.73 -2.14
N ASN A 49 -0.33 -15.76 -1.48
CA ASN A 49 -0.86 -15.65 -0.11
C ASN A 49 0.20 -15.42 0.96
N ASP A 50 1.41 -15.92 0.72
CA ASP A 50 2.54 -15.74 1.62
C ASP A 50 3.28 -14.41 1.40
N ILE A 51 2.95 -13.69 0.32
CA ILE A 51 3.52 -12.37 0.04
C ILE A 51 2.66 -11.32 0.74
N GLN A 52 2.92 -11.15 2.03
CA GLN A 52 2.17 -10.25 2.91
C GLN A 52 2.91 -8.94 3.16
N ARG A 53 2.18 -7.82 3.17
CA ARG A 53 2.63 -6.54 3.68
C ARG A 53 1.64 -6.02 4.70
N THR A 54 2.15 -5.64 5.86
CA THR A 54 1.36 -5.15 6.98
C THR A 54 1.83 -3.76 7.35
N GLY A 55 0.86 -2.88 7.62
CA GLY A 55 1.14 -1.55 8.11
C GLY A 55 -0.09 -0.91 8.73
N THR A 56 0.14 0.14 9.50
CA THR A 56 -0.92 0.87 10.21
C THR A 56 -1.39 2.06 9.39
N GLY A 57 -2.70 2.18 9.17
CA GLY A 57 -3.28 3.32 8.46
C GLY A 57 -4.80 3.36 8.56
N LYS A 58 -5.39 4.48 8.16
CA LYS A 58 -6.84 4.61 7.87
C LYS A 58 -7.13 4.44 6.39
N TYR A 59 -6.11 4.63 5.55
CA TYR A 59 -6.19 4.44 4.12
C TYR A 59 -5.01 3.60 3.67
N VAL A 60 -5.25 2.76 2.66
CA VAL A 60 -4.20 2.07 1.93
C VAL A 60 -4.27 2.47 0.46
N LEU A 61 -3.13 2.87 -0.09
CA LEU A 61 -2.99 3.22 -1.49
C LEU A 61 -2.03 2.24 -2.16
N GLU A 62 -2.54 1.48 -3.11
CA GLU A 62 -1.73 0.66 -4.00
C GLU A 62 -1.32 1.45 -5.24
N VAL A 63 -0.02 1.47 -5.53
CA VAL A 63 0.58 2.13 -6.69
C VAL A 63 1.50 1.16 -7.44
N PRO A 64 1.88 1.44 -8.70
CA PRO A 64 2.91 0.66 -9.36
C PRO A 64 4.19 0.61 -8.51
N ARG A 65 4.83 -0.57 -8.44
CA ARG A 65 6.09 -0.70 -7.69
C ARG A 65 7.13 0.32 -8.17
N GLY A 66 7.77 1.01 -7.22
CA GLY A 66 8.78 2.03 -7.50
C GLY A 66 8.23 3.43 -7.78
N TRP A 67 6.92 3.61 -7.94
CA TRP A 67 6.33 4.92 -8.23
C TRP A 67 6.61 5.95 -7.12
N MET A 68 6.56 5.54 -5.85
CA MET A 68 6.85 6.43 -4.73
C MET A 68 8.29 6.94 -4.77
N GLU A 69 9.24 6.03 -5.00
CA GLU A 69 10.68 6.32 -5.09
C GLU A 69 10.99 7.23 -6.27
N SER A 70 10.41 6.95 -7.45
CA SER A 70 10.65 7.76 -8.65
C SER A 70 10.14 9.21 -8.54
N HIS A 71 9.23 9.47 -7.60
CA HIS A 71 8.69 10.80 -7.31
C HIS A 71 9.22 11.38 -5.99
N GLU A 72 10.21 10.74 -5.36
CA GLU A 72 10.80 11.17 -4.10
C GLU A 72 9.77 11.32 -2.96
N ILE A 73 8.75 10.47 -2.95
CA ILE A 73 7.68 10.47 -1.94
C ILE A 73 7.99 9.43 -0.86
N GLY A 74 8.09 9.87 0.39
CA GLY A 74 8.45 9.02 1.52
C GLY A 74 7.45 9.06 2.69
N VAL A 75 7.77 8.26 3.72
CA VAL A 75 7.09 8.30 5.02
C VAL A 75 7.09 9.73 5.59
N GLY A 76 5.97 10.13 6.19
CA GLY A 76 5.76 11.48 6.70
C GLY A 76 5.27 12.49 5.66
N HIS A 77 5.34 12.22 4.36
CA HIS A 77 4.64 13.05 3.37
C HIS A 77 3.12 12.95 3.56
N ARG A 78 2.40 13.97 3.07
CA ARG A 78 0.95 14.07 3.21
C ARG A 78 0.25 13.68 1.93
N VAL A 79 -0.79 12.86 2.06
CA VAL A 79 -1.74 12.51 1.01
C VAL A 79 -3.03 13.29 1.25
N THR A 80 -3.52 13.97 0.21
CA THR A 80 -4.83 14.61 0.21
C THR A 80 -5.79 13.72 -0.57
N ILE A 81 -6.86 13.29 0.08
CA ILE A 81 -7.92 12.49 -0.55
C ILE A 81 -9.12 13.41 -0.70
N ASP A 82 -9.42 13.80 -1.93
CA ASP A 82 -10.62 14.56 -2.22
C ASP A 82 -11.83 13.62 -2.27
N ARG A 83 -12.90 13.99 -1.58
CA ARG A 83 -14.16 13.27 -1.55
C ARG A 83 -15.22 14.22 -2.10
N SER A 84 -15.20 14.40 -3.41
CA SER A 84 -16.26 15.08 -4.16
C SER A 84 -17.50 14.20 -4.28
#